data_AF-A0AAE0PYF3-F1
#
_entry.id   AF-A0AAE0PYF3-F1
#
_cell.length_a   1.000
_cell.length_b   1.000
_cell.length_c   1.000
_cell.angle_alpha   90.00
_cell.angle_beta   90.00
_cell.angle_gamma   90.00
#
_symmetry.space_group_name_H-M   'P 1'
#
loop_
_entity.id
_entity.type
_entity.pdbx_description
1 polymer ?
#
loop_
_entity_poly.entity_id
_entity_poly.type
_entity_poly.pdbx_seq_one_letter_code
_entity_poly.pdbx_strand_id
1 'polypeptide(L)'
;MLLCYYCNHCYHYYYYYYYYYYYCCCYYSYCNSYVITAVKPAEEKEGQTSNEGDKRDEEGGSREEEEEAGDEGTSKEEGAKEKACWRVGLKVAWDIHTPGLALPLQSGDCYYMTDDLNRTHQHCVLAGDTARFSSTHRVAQCITGTLEYIQKRCSEALENLHTDPETGAKSLRSLLLSTLQHIEDIHNEVEFEWLRQYWFQGRRYARFCSWWNKPMERLETDWKQMERMTELLLEVVEDESNVQENRQEMAETLLNALSDRQQHRQTWRDRLPLPYKA
;
A
#
# COMPACT_ATOMS: atom_id res chain seq x y z
N MET A 1 -9.46 15.93 12.33
CA MET A 1 -9.93 16.85 11.28
C MET A 1 -8.70 17.49 10.67
N LEU A 2 -8.15 16.93 9.58
CA LEU A 2 -6.98 17.49 8.91
C LEU A 2 -7.44 18.64 8.01
N LEU A 3 -6.98 19.85 8.34
CA LEU A 3 -7.10 21.02 7.48
C LEU A 3 -6.15 20.86 6.29
N CYS A 4 -6.70 20.52 5.13
CA CYS A 4 -6.04 20.73 3.84
C CYS A 4 -6.09 22.23 3.52
N TYR A 5 -4.96 22.92 3.70
CA TYR A 5 -4.79 24.22 3.06
C TYR A 5 -4.58 24.02 1.56
N TYR A 6 -5.58 24.44 0.80
CA TYR A 6 -5.54 24.56 -0.65
C TYR A 6 -4.54 25.66 -1.04
N CYS A 7 -3.46 25.28 -1.72
CA CYS A 7 -2.68 26.21 -2.52
C CYS A 7 -2.58 25.64 -3.95
N ASN A 8 -3.09 26.41 -4.90
CA ASN A 8 -3.14 26.06 -6.32
C ASN A 8 -1.72 26.01 -6.90
N HIS A 9 -1.44 24.93 -7.64
CA HIS A 9 -0.19 24.56 -8.35
C HIS A 9 0.75 23.64 -7.56
N CYS A 10 1.06 22.49 -8.19
CA CYS A 10 1.88 21.35 -7.74
C CYS A 10 1.14 20.25 -6.95
N TYR A 11 0.35 19.44 -7.66
CA TYR A 11 -0.14 18.16 -7.14
C TYR A 11 0.87 17.05 -7.47
N HIS A 12 1.61 16.58 -6.46
CA HIS A 12 2.31 15.29 -6.51
C HIS A 12 2.05 14.54 -5.21
N TYR A 13 1.22 13.49 -5.28
CA TYR A 13 0.97 12.58 -4.16
C TYR A 13 1.84 11.34 -4.33
N TYR A 14 2.82 11.15 -3.43
CA TYR A 14 3.68 9.96 -3.41
C TYR A 14 3.45 9.16 -2.12
N TYR A 15 3.15 7.87 -2.27
CA TYR A 15 3.21 6.87 -1.21
C TYR A 15 3.74 5.57 -1.80
N TYR A 16 5.06 5.37 -1.83
CA TYR A 16 5.65 4.03 -1.91
C TYR A 16 7.00 3.96 -1.19
N TYR A 17 7.25 2.75 -0.68
CA TYR A 17 8.39 2.24 0.09
C TYR A 17 8.38 2.56 1.60
N TYR A 18 8.46 1.46 2.39
CA TYR A 18 8.43 1.31 3.85
C TYR A 18 7.08 0.98 4.51
N TYR A 19 6.49 -0.18 4.17
CA TYR A 19 5.47 -0.83 5.02
C TYR A 19 5.65 -2.35 5.19
N TYR A 20 6.89 -2.85 5.18
CA TYR A 20 7.18 -4.29 5.36
C TYR A 20 7.38 -4.77 6.81
N TYR A 21 7.17 -3.93 7.84
CA TYR A 21 7.46 -4.35 9.22
C TYR A 21 6.34 -4.16 10.27
N TYR A 22 5.12 -3.75 9.89
CA TYR A 22 4.08 -3.41 10.90
C TYR A 22 2.64 -3.88 10.60
N TYR A 23 2.45 -5.01 9.92
CA TYR A 23 1.11 -5.57 9.72
C TYR A 23 0.94 -6.92 10.44
N CYS A 24 0.75 -6.87 11.75
CA CYS A 24 0.24 -8.01 12.54
C CYS A 24 -1.01 -7.70 13.39
N CYS A 25 -1.56 -6.48 13.44
CA CYS A 25 -2.56 -6.15 14.47
C CYS A 25 -3.92 -5.58 14.02
N CYS A 26 -4.26 -5.46 12.73
CA CYS A 26 -5.60 -4.98 12.34
C CYS A 26 -6.21 -5.79 11.21
N TYR A 27 -6.57 -7.04 11.51
CA TYR A 27 -7.51 -7.82 10.71
C TYR A 27 -8.73 -8.10 11.60
N TYR A 28 -9.85 -7.42 11.35
CA TYR A 28 -11.19 -8.00 11.52
C TYR A 28 -12.25 -7.05 10.94
N SER A 29 -13.29 -7.68 10.39
CA SER A 29 -14.61 -7.13 10.02
C SER A 29 -14.75 -6.55 8.60
N TYR A 30 -14.99 -7.40 7.62
CA TYR A 30 -16.33 -7.65 7.06
C TYR A 30 -16.21 -8.45 5.75
N CYS A 31 -16.67 -9.70 5.79
CA CYS A 31 -16.91 -10.53 4.60
C CYS A 31 -18.40 -10.52 4.25
N ASN A 32 -18.66 -10.55 2.94
CA ASN A 32 -19.82 -11.07 2.24
C ASN A 32 -21.21 -10.51 2.54
N SER A 33 -21.83 -9.99 1.47
CA SER A 33 -23.26 -10.20 1.23
C SER A 33 -23.48 -10.60 -0.23
N TYR A 34 -23.51 -11.92 -0.44
CA TYR A 34 -24.23 -12.51 -1.55
C TYR A 34 -25.73 -12.41 -1.27
N VAL A 35 -26.49 -12.09 -2.32
CA VAL A 35 -27.94 -11.97 -2.33
C VAL A 35 -28.57 -13.37 -2.17
N ILE A 36 -29.40 -13.55 -1.13
CA ILE A 36 -30.42 -14.61 -1.09
C ILE A 36 -31.74 -13.99 -0.64
N THR A 37 -32.73 -14.03 -1.52
CA THR A 37 -34.14 -13.75 -1.28
C THR A 37 -34.82 -14.88 -0.51
N ALA A 38 -35.60 -14.58 0.54
CA ALA A 38 -36.95 -15.12 0.79
C ALA A 38 -37.52 -14.78 2.19
N VAL A 39 -38.72 -14.17 2.16
CA VAL A 39 -39.91 -14.40 3.01
C VAL A 39 -39.92 -13.94 4.49
N LYS A 40 -40.88 -13.05 4.80
CA LYS A 40 -41.34 -12.65 6.16
C LYS A 40 -42.29 -13.71 6.76
N PRO A 41 -42.27 -13.90 8.08
CA PRO A 41 -43.43 -13.53 8.92
C PRO A 41 -42.98 -12.92 10.28
N ALA A 42 -43.58 -11.84 10.79
CA ALA A 42 -44.85 -11.67 11.54
C ALA A 42 -44.55 -11.41 13.02
N GLU A 43 -45.20 -10.37 13.55
CA GLU A 43 -45.10 -9.82 14.90
C GLU A 43 -45.69 -10.77 15.96
N GLU A 44 -45.18 -10.70 17.19
CA GLU A 44 -46.04 -10.75 18.38
C GLU A 44 -45.34 -10.09 19.59
N LYS A 45 -46.15 -9.35 20.35
CA LYS A 45 -45.82 -8.50 21.50
C LYS A 45 -46.08 -9.24 22.82
N GLU A 46 -45.72 -8.54 23.90
CA GLU A 46 -46.14 -8.70 25.31
C GLU A 46 -45.23 -9.60 26.16
N GLY A 47 -44.91 -9.29 27.42
CA GLY A 47 -45.52 -8.33 28.32
C GLY A 47 -44.65 -7.99 29.52
N GLN A 48 -45.06 -6.92 30.16
CA GLN A 48 -44.50 -6.19 31.29
C GLN A 48 -45.12 -6.74 32.59
N THR A 49 -44.36 -6.90 33.67
CA THR A 49 -44.91 -6.91 35.04
C THR A 49 -43.94 -6.28 36.04
N SER A 50 -44.52 -5.40 36.85
CA SER A 50 -43.98 -4.65 37.98
C SER A 50 -44.31 -5.34 39.31
N ASN A 51 -43.57 -5.00 40.37
CA ASN A 51 -44.05 -4.54 41.68
C ASN A 51 -42.86 -4.48 42.68
N GLU A 52 -42.57 -3.31 43.27
CA GLU A 52 -42.95 -2.86 44.64
C GLU A 52 -42.40 -3.80 45.74
N GLY A 53 -41.69 -3.41 46.79
CA GLY A 53 -41.38 -2.14 47.44
C GLY A 53 -41.29 -2.42 48.96
N ASP A 54 -40.35 -1.84 49.71
CA ASP A 54 -40.59 -1.45 51.13
C ASP A 54 -39.50 -0.51 51.68
N LYS A 55 -39.91 0.30 52.66
CA LYS A 55 -39.31 1.52 53.22
C LYS A 55 -38.60 1.30 54.57
N ARG A 56 -37.96 2.40 55.03
CA ARG A 56 -37.72 2.90 56.42
C ARG A 56 -36.37 2.62 57.04
N ASP A 57 -35.73 3.49 57.84
CA ASP A 57 -35.88 4.91 58.25
C ASP A 57 -34.54 5.30 58.97
N GLU A 58 -34.18 6.59 58.95
CA GLU A 58 -33.59 7.48 60.01
C GLU A 58 -32.47 6.95 60.96
N GLU A 59 -31.50 7.69 61.53
CA GLU A 59 -31.02 9.09 61.65
C GLU A 59 -29.62 8.95 62.33
N GLY A 60 -28.59 9.76 62.03
CA GLY A 60 -28.24 10.94 62.84
C GLY A 60 -26.84 10.82 63.50
N GLY A 61 -26.08 11.92 63.55
CA GLY A 61 -24.91 12.05 64.45
C GLY A 61 -23.67 12.77 63.87
N SER A 62 -23.67 14.10 63.93
CA SER A 62 -22.52 14.98 63.68
C SER A 62 -21.49 14.95 64.82
N ARG A 63 -20.19 15.08 64.52
CA ARG A 63 -19.20 15.69 65.42
C ARG A 63 -17.98 16.20 64.65
N GLU A 64 -17.80 17.51 64.67
CA GLU A 64 -16.56 18.24 64.36
C GLU A 64 -15.71 18.35 65.64
N GLU A 65 -14.39 18.35 65.50
CA GLU A 65 -13.41 19.06 66.36
C GLU A 65 -12.02 19.05 65.68
N GLU A 66 -11.29 20.15 65.87
CA GLU A 66 -10.22 20.72 65.05
C GLU A 66 -8.77 20.28 65.38
N GLU A 67 -7.87 20.59 64.42
CA GLU A 67 -6.44 20.98 64.48
C GLU A 67 -5.40 20.27 65.39
N GLU A 68 -4.28 19.85 64.77
CA GLU A 68 -2.94 20.42 65.07
C GLU A 68 -1.88 20.04 64.01
N ALA A 69 -0.88 20.92 63.86
CA ALA A 69 0.11 20.99 62.78
C ALA A 69 1.48 20.38 63.13
N GLY A 70 2.27 20.09 62.08
CA GLY A 70 3.73 19.92 62.08
C GLY A 70 4.21 18.49 61.82
N ASP A 71 5.32 18.19 61.17
CA ASP A 71 6.23 18.85 60.23
C ASP A 71 7.18 17.73 59.73
N GLU A 72 7.79 17.94 58.57
CA GLU A 72 9.03 17.29 58.08
C GLU A 72 9.05 15.78 57.76
N GLY A 73 9.09 15.50 56.45
CA GLY A 73 10.32 14.90 55.92
C GLY A 73 10.31 13.38 55.67
N THR A 74 9.47 12.89 54.76
CA THR A 74 9.86 11.76 53.88
C THR A 74 8.93 11.69 52.67
N SER A 75 9.08 12.63 51.73
CA SER A 75 8.49 12.44 50.40
C SER A 75 9.26 11.33 49.70
N LYS A 76 8.64 10.15 49.67
CA LYS A 76 9.06 8.98 48.90
C LYS A 76 9.48 9.43 47.50
N GLU A 77 10.77 9.29 47.19
CA GLU A 77 11.23 9.20 45.80
C GLU A 77 10.75 7.85 45.24
N GLU A 78 9.44 7.72 45.05
CA GLU A 78 8.92 6.80 44.05
C GLU A 78 9.32 7.41 42.72
N GLY A 79 10.47 6.98 42.21
CA GLY A 79 10.99 7.37 40.91
C GLY A 79 9.88 7.24 39.89
N ALA A 80 9.29 8.37 39.50
CA ALA A 80 8.33 8.43 38.43
C ALA A 80 9.04 7.77 37.25
N LYS A 81 8.57 6.58 36.83
CA LYS A 81 9.09 5.93 35.63
C LYS A 81 8.99 6.98 34.52
N GLU A 82 10.15 7.49 34.12
CA GLU A 82 10.23 8.49 33.07
C GLU A 82 9.56 7.87 31.85
N LYS A 83 8.41 8.44 31.45
CA LYS A 83 7.62 7.89 30.35
C LYS A 83 8.53 7.82 29.12
N ALA A 84 8.54 6.68 28.45
CA ALA A 84 9.35 6.51 27.26
C ALA A 84 8.86 7.50 26.20
N CYS A 85 9.70 8.46 25.84
CA CYS A 85 9.43 9.40 24.77
C CYS A 85 9.79 8.78 23.42
N TRP A 86 9.08 9.18 22.36
CA TRP A 86 9.42 8.81 21.01
C TRP A 86 10.77 9.41 20.63
N ARG A 87 11.60 8.65 19.91
CA ARG A 87 12.93 9.12 19.47
C ARG A 87 13.21 8.75 18.03
N VAL A 88 14.07 9.52 17.37
CA VAL A 88 14.74 9.11 16.13
C VAL A 88 16.12 8.59 16.47
N GLY A 89 16.40 7.36 16.06
CA GLY A 89 17.71 6.75 16.15
C GLY A 89 18.50 6.99 14.87
N LEU A 90 19.81 7.23 15.00
CA LEU A 90 20.73 7.39 13.87
C LEU A 90 22.05 6.67 14.15
N LYS A 91 22.58 5.94 13.16
CA LYS A 91 23.91 5.32 13.21
C LYS A 91 24.60 5.39 11.85
N VAL A 92 25.93 5.39 11.84
CA VAL A 92 26.71 5.23 10.61
C VAL A 92 26.39 3.87 9.98
N ALA A 93 26.20 3.81 8.66
CA ALA A 93 25.89 2.56 7.97
C ALA A 93 27.04 1.56 8.14
N TRP A 94 26.71 0.28 8.35
CA TRP A 94 27.67 -0.83 8.54
C TRP A 94 28.58 -0.74 9.77
N ASP A 95 28.48 0.31 10.57
CA ASP A 95 29.28 0.51 11.78
C ASP A 95 28.41 0.33 13.04
N ILE A 96 28.85 -0.54 13.95
CA ILE A 96 28.22 -0.75 15.28
C ILE A 96 29.14 -0.34 16.45
N HIS A 97 30.35 0.14 16.15
CA HIS A 97 31.33 0.57 17.14
C HIS A 97 31.19 2.06 17.46
N THR A 98 30.90 2.89 16.45
CA THR A 98 30.54 4.29 16.69
C THR A 98 29.20 4.35 17.42
N PRO A 99 29.13 4.96 18.62
CA PRO A 99 27.87 5.06 19.36
C PRO A 99 26.78 5.76 18.54
N GLY A 100 25.60 5.14 18.48
CA GLY A 100 24.44 5.72 17.81
C GLY A 100 23.84 6.89 18.59
N LEU A 101 23.10 7.75 17.90
CA LEU A 101 22.33 8.84 18.49
C LEU A 101 20.87 8.42 18.68
N ALA A 102 20.28 8.83 19.80
CA ALA A 102 18.85 8.67 20.07
C ALA A 102 18.27 10.02 20.51
N LEU A 103 17.66 10.73 19.57
CA LEU A 103 17.18 12.10 19.79
C LEU A 103 15.69 12.09 20.15
N PRO A 104 15.28 12.67 21.29
CA PRO A 104 13.87 12.75 21.68
C PRO A 104 13.07 13.59 20.68
N LEU A 105 11.82 13.21 20.44
CA LEU A 105 10.88 13.91 19.57
C LEU A 105 9.60 14.23 20.35
N GLN A 106 9.43 15.50 20.68
CA GLN A 106 8.23 16.05 21.29
C GLN A 106 7.17 16.36 20.23
N SER A 107 5.96 16.69 20.68
CA SER A 107 4.87 17.09 19.79
C SER A 107 5.23 18.38 19.05
N GLY A 108 5.23 18.32 17.73
CA GLY A 108 5.55 19.46 16.86
C GLY A 108 7.01 19.55 16.44
N ASP A 109 7.88 18.68 16.96
CA ASP A 109 9.29 18.66 16.56
C ASP A 109 9.45 18.19 15.10
N CYS A 110 10.38 18.84 14.41
CA CYS A 110 10.79 18.51 13.05
C CYS A 110 12.28 18.18 13.04
N TYR A 111 12.66 17.17 12.25
CA TYR A 111 14.05 16.87 11.96
C TYR A 111 14.24 16.69 10.45
N TYR A 112 15.45 16.94 9.98
CA TYR A 112 15.80 16.92 8.57
C TYR A 112 16.99 16.01 8.36
N MET A 113 16.90 15.13 7.37
CA MET A 113 18.05 14.38 6.86
C MET A 113 18.49 15.08 5.58
N THR A 114 19.64 15.74 5.63
CA THR A 114 20.16 16.56 4.53
C THR A 114 21.23 15.83 3.74
N ASP A 115 21.38 16.20 2.47
CA ASP A 115 22.43 15.70 1.58
C ASP A 115 22.49 14.16 1.55
N ASP A 116 23.66 13.56 1.77
CA ASP A 116 23.85 12.13 1.67
C ASP A 116 23.58 11.35 2.97
N LEU A 117 23.00 12.00 3.99
CA LEU A 117 22.82 11.40 5.31
C LEU A 117 21.97 10.11 5.25
N ASN A 118 20.92 10.09 4.43
CA ASN A 118 20.07 8.91 4.25
C ASN A 118 20.80 7.74 3.52
N ARG A 119 21.97 8.00 2.92
CA ARG A 119 22.83 7.00 2.27
C ARG A 119 23.96 6.56 3.20
N THR A 120 24.59 7.49 3.91
CA THR A 120 25.75 7.22 4.80
C THR A 120 25.35 6.71 6.17
N HIS A 121 24.10 6.95 6.59
CA HIS A 121 23.57 6.55 7.88
C HIS A 121 22.29 5.72 7.75
N GLN A 122 22.05 4.89 8.76
CA GLN A 122 20.78 4.19 8.97
C GLN A 122 20.02 4.90 10.08
N HIS A 123 18.70 4.99 9.94
CA HIS A 123 17.83 5.56 10.95
C HIS A 123 16.74 4.58 11.37
N CYS A 124 16.27 4.71 12.60
CA CYS A 124 15.14 3.96 13.11
C CYS A 124 14.21 4.86 13.93
N VAL A 125 12.99 4.40 14.14
CA VAL A 125 12.04 5.05 15.05
C VAL A 125 11.99 4.25 16.33
N LEU A 126 12.33 4.87 17.45
CA LEU A 126 12.22 4.26 18.77
C LEU A 126 10.87 4.65 19.35
N ALA A 127 10.02 3.65 19.63
CA ALA A 127 8.68 3.84 20.14
C ALA A 127 8.69 4.39 21.57
N GLY A 128 7.76 5.29 21.85
CA GLY A 128 7.41 5.71 23.20
C GLY A 128 6.14 5.01 23.70
N ASP A 129 5.63 5.46 24.84
CA ASP A 129 4.45 4.85 25.50
C ASP A 129 3.10 5.35 24.94
N THR A 130 3.11 6.34 24.04
CA THR A 130 1.91 6.99 23.52
C THR A 130 1.72 6.76 22.03
N ALA A 131 0.50 6.93 21.53
CA ALA A 131 0.27 6.99 20.07
C ALA A 131 0.97 8.21 19.47
N ARG A 132 1.51 8.05 18.26
CA ARG A 132 2.20 9.12 17.52
C ARG A 132 1.86 9.06 16.03
N PHE A 133 1.79 10.24 15.43
CA PHE A 133 1.78 10.43 13.99
C PHE A 133 3.06 11.17 13.55
N SER A 134 3.45 10.96 12.29
CA SER A 134 4.55 11.67 11.66
C SER A 134 4.23 11.93 10.20
N SER A 135 4.66 13.08 9.67
CA SER A 135 4.67 13.35 8.24
C SER A 135 6.10 13.32 7.74
N THR A 136 6.46 12.32 6.93
CA THR A 136 7.81 12.18 6.36
C THR A 136 7.81 12.66 4.91
N HIS A 137 8.22 13.90 4.69
CA HIS A 137 8.27 14.50 3.36
C HIS A 137 9.51 13.97 2.61
N ARG A 138 9.31 13.55 1.35
CA ARG A 138 10.36 12.93 0.53
C ARG A 138 10.36 13.52 -0.88
N VAL A 139 11.54 13.56 -1.48
CA VAL A 139 11.68 13.70 -2.93
C VAL A 139 11.78 12.30 -3.50
N ALA A 140 10.66 11.76 -3.97
CA ALA A 140 10.64 10.44 -4.59
C ALA A 140 11.40 10.48 -5.92
N GLN A 141 12.25 9.47 -6.18
CA GLN A 141 12.83 9.29 -7.51
C GLN A 141 11.77 8.69 -8.43
N CYS A 142 11.02 9.57 -9.10
CA CYS A 142 9.84 9.20 -9.88
C CYS A 142 10.06 9.17 -11.39
N ILE A 143 11.32 9.10 -11.87
CA ILE A 143 11.62 9.16 -13.31
C ILE A 143 10.87 8.09 -14.12
N THR A 144 10.69 6.89 -13.55
CA THR A 144 9.87 5.80 -14.09
C THR A 144 8.60 5.54 -13.28
N GLY A 145 8.27 6.43 -12.33
CA GLY A 145 7.23 6.23 -11.32
C GLY A 145 6.02 7.16 -11.45
N THR A 146 5.83 7.80 -12.60
CA THR A 146 4.67 8.69 -12.87
C THR A 146 3.70 8.08 -13.86
N LEU A 147 2.42 8.48 -13.75
CA LEU A 147 1.38 7.97 -14.64
C LEU A 147 1.67 8.35 -16.09
N GLU A 148 2.15 9.57 -16.32
CA GLU A 148 2.51 10.08 -17.64
C GLU A 148 3.61 9.22 -18.27
N TYR A 149 4.60 8.81 -17.48
CA TYR A 149 5.67 7.93 -17.93
C TYR A 149 5.11 6.59 -18.42
N ILE A 150 4.36 5.87 -17.58
CA ILE A 150 3.89 4.53 -17.96
C ILE A 150 2.86 4.58 -19.09
N GLN A 151 2.01 5.62 -19.16
CA GLN A 151 1.07 5.78 -20.26
C GLN A 151 1.79 6.03 -21.59
N LYS A 152 2.88 6.80 -21.55
CA LYS A 152 3.73 7.00 -22.73
C LYS A 152 4.36 5.67 -23.16
N ARG A 153 4.93 4.91 -22.22
CA ARG A 153 5.51 3.58 -22.48
C ARG A 153 4.47 2.64 -23.11
N CYS A 154 3.26 2.57 -22.55
CA CYS A 154 2.19 1.76 -23.12
C CYS A 154 1.83 2.20 -24.55
N SER A 155 1.74 3.51 -24.79
CA SER A 155 1.46 4.05 -26.13
C SER A 155 2.55 3.65 -27.12
N GLU A 156 3.84 3.76 -26.73
CA GLU A 156 5.00 3.36 -27.53
C GLU A 156 4.93 1.86 -27.92
N ALA A 157 4.56 0.97 -27.00
CA ALA A 157 4.37 -0.45 -27.32
C ALA A 157 3.22 -0.66 -28.32
N LEU A 158 2.08 -0.01 -28.09
CA LEU A 158 0.86 -0.18 -28.90
C LEU A 158 0.99 0.38 -30.31
N GLU A 159 1.99 1.22 -30.61
CA GLU A 159 2.29 1.63 -31.99
C GLU A 159 2.56 0.42 -32.89
N ASN A 160 3.11 -0.68 -32.36
CA ASN A 160 3.36 -1.89 -33.13
C ASN A 160 2.09 -2.74 -33.39
N LEU A 161 0.95 -2.40 -32.78
CA LEU A 161 -0.31 -3.09 -33.03
C LEU A 161 -1.02 -2.46 -34.23
N HIS A 162 -1.30 -3.28 -35.23
CA HIS A 162 -2.19 -2.94 -36.34
C HIS A 162 -3.56 -3.56 -36.10
N THR A 163 -4.61 -2.82 -36.42
CA THR A 163 -5.99 -3.33 -36.48
C THR A 163 -6.53 -3.01 -37.86
N ASP A 164 -6.87 -4.05 -38.61
CA ASP A 164 -7.47 -3.95 -39.92
C ASP A 164 -8.85 -3.26 -39.82
N PRO A 165 -9.10 -2.18 -40.57
CA PRO A 165 -10.31 -1.38 -40.42
C PRO A 165 -11.59 -2.08 -40.95
N GLU A 166 -11.46 -3.06 -41.84
CA GLU A 166 -12.61 -3.75 -42.44
C GLU A 166 -13.02 -4.99 -41.64
N THR A 167 -12.03 -5.76 -41.20
CA THR A 167 -12.21 -7.06 -40.53
C THR A 167 -12.06 -6.97 -39.01
N GLY A 168 -11.41 -5.91 -38.50
CA GLY A 168 -11.02 -5.82 -37.09
C GLY A 168 -9.88 -6.77 -36.70
N ALA A 169 -9.28 -7.48 -37.66
CA ALA A 169 -8.20 -8.41 -37.41
C ALA A 169 -6.95 -7.66 -36.93
N LYS A 170 -6.25 -8.24 -35.94
CA LYS A 170 -5.05 -7.63 -35.36
C LYS A 170 -3.80 -8.33 -35.87
N SER A 171 -2.76 -7.54 -36.11
CA SER A 171 -1.45 -8.03 -36.52
C SER A 171 -0.34 -7.12 -35.97
N LEU A 172 0.89 -7.62 -35.93
CA LEU A 172 2.06 -6.83 -35.57
C LEU A 172 2.59 -6.10 -36.80
N ARG A 173 2.93 -4.81 -36.66
CA ARG A 173 3.48 -3.99 -37.76
C ARG A 173 4.93 -4.34 -38.06
N SER A 174 5.71 -4.62 -37.03
CA SER A 174 7.14 -4.90 -37.07
C SER A 174 7.44 -6.16 -36.28
N LEU A 175 8.27 -7.01 -36.89
CA LEU A 175 8.86 -8.21 -36.28
C LEU A 175 10.36 -8.03 -36.02
N LEU A 176 10.84 -6.78 -35.96
CA LEU A 176 12.21 -6.48 -35.58
C LEU A 176 12.43 -6.86 -34.11
N LEU A 177 13.48 -7.64 -33.83
CA LEU A 177 13.76 -8.16 -32.48
C LEU A 177 13.83 -7.08 -31.41
N SER A 178 14.46 -5.94 -31.71
CA SER A 178 14.54 -4.81 -30.78
C SER A 178 13.17 -4.24 -30.45
N THR A 179 12.25 -4.19 -31.43
CA THR A 179 10.86 -3.77 -31.21
C THR A 179 10.11 -4.80 -30.36
N LEU A 180 10.27 -6.09 -30.65
CA LEU A 180 9.60 -7.16 -29.90
C LEU A 180 10.05 -7.20 -28.44
N GLN A 181 11.37 -7.18 -28.19
CA GLN A 181 11.94 -7.10 -26.84
C GLN A 181 11.39 -5.88 -26.09
N HIS A 182 11.40 -4.72 -26.74
CA HIS A 182 10.93 -3.48 -26.12
C HIS A 182 9.45 -3.53 -25.71
N ILE A 183 8.60 -4.13 -26.54
CA ILE A 183 7.17 -4.30 -26.25
C ILE A 183 6.99 -5.24 -25.06
N GLU A 184 7.68 -6.37 -25.04
CA GLU A 184 7.56 -7.35 -23.97
C GLU A 184 8.12 -6.83 -22.63
N ASP A 185 9.15 -5.96 -22.66
CA ASP A 185 9.65 -5.24 -21.50
C ASP A 185 8.59 -4.27 -20.95
N ILE A 186 7.95 -3.48 -21.81
CA ILE A 186 6.84 -2.58 -21.43
C ILE A 186 5.68 -3.38 -20.86
N HIS A 187 5.36 -4.52 -21.46
CA HIS A 187 4.29 -5.40 -21.04
C HIS A 187 4.53 -5.90 -19.61
N ASN A 188 5.75 -6.34 -19.30
CA ASN A 188 6.14 -6.71 -17.94
C ASN A 188 6.09 -5.51 -16.99
N GLU A 189 6.59 -4.36 -17.40
CA GLU A 189 6.63 -3.14 -16.59
C GLU A 189 5.22 -2.70 -16.16
N VAL A 190 4.26 -2.58 -17.09
CA VAL A 190 2.88 -2.20 -16.75
C VAL A 190 2.19 -3.25 -15.88
N GLU A 191 2.48 -4.54 -16.10
CA GLU A 191 1.90 -5.61 -15.29
C GLU A 191 2.40 -5.57 -13.85
N PHE A 192 3.72 -5.53 -13.64
CA PHE A 192 4.34 -5.78 -12.34
C PHE A 192 4.61 -4.53 -11.52
N GLU A 193 4.98 -3.41 -12.14
CA GLU A 193 5.27 -2.17 -11.41
C GLU A 193 4.03 -1.30 -11.20
N TRP A 194 2.95 -1.55 -11.95
CA TRP A 194 1.72 -0.75 -11.91
C TRP A 194 0.50 -1.55 -11.49
N LEU A 195 0.01 -2.45 -12.36
CA LEU A 195 -1.28 -3.13 -12.16
C LEU A 195 -1.26 -4.00 -10.91
N ARG A 196 -0.28 -4.89 -10.78
CA ARG A 196 -0.19 -5.80 -9.62
C ARG A 196 0.09 -5.06 -8.33
N GLN A 197 0.95 -4.03 -8.34
CA GLN A 197 1.17 -3.17 -7.18
C GLN A 197 -0.13 -2.51 -6.71
N TYR A 198 -0.87 -1.88 -7.64
CA TYR A 198 -2.12 -1.18 -7.31
C TYR A 198 -3.17 -2.14 -6.75
N TRP A 199 -3.43 -3.26 -7.44
CA TRP A 199 -4.48 -4.20 -7.04
C TRP A 199 -4.14 -4.99 -5.78
N PHE A 200 -2.86 -5.24 -5.50
CA PHE A 200 -2.42 -5.93 -4.28
C PHE A 200 -2.82 -5.18 -3.00
N GLN A 201 -2.89 -3.86 -3.06
CA GLN A 201 -3.31 -3.04 -1.91
C GLN A 201 -4.82 -3.01 -1.72
N GLY A 202 -5.57 -3.62 -2.65
CA GLY A 202 -7.02 -3.69 -2.65
C GLY A 202 -7.68 -2.31 -2.77
N ARG A 203 -8.94 -2.22 -2.36
CA ARG A 203 -9.75 -0.98 -2.48
C ARG A 203 -9.47 0.06 -1.40
N ARG A 204 -8.32 0.00 -0.71
CA ARG A 204 -7.98 0.93 0.39
C ARG A 204 -7.99 2.38 -0.07
N TYR A 205 -7.43 2.66 -1.25
CA TYR A 205 -7.36 4.01 -1.81
C TYR A 205 -8.70 4.56 -2.27
N ALA A 206 -9.57 3.71 -2.85
CA ALA A 206 -10.87 4.11 -3.34
C ALA A 206 -11.78 4.70 -2.24
N ARG A 207 -11.49 4.45 -0.96
CA ARG A 207 -12.18 5.08 0.18
C ARG A 207 -11.87 6.57 0.34
N PHE A 208 -10.69 7.01 -0.10
CA PHE A 208 -10.20 8.37 0.09
C PHE A 208 -10.08 9.15 -1.21
N CYS A 209 -9.78 8.48 -2.32
CA CYS A 209 -9.57 9.09 -3.62
C CYS A 209 -9.87 8.11 -4.76
N SER A 210 -10.74 8.50 -5.68
CA SER A 210 -11.11 7.72 -6.87
C SER A 210 -10.27 8.07 -8.12
N TRP A 211 -9.29 8.98 -7.98
CA TRP A 211 -8.50 9.50 -9.09
C TRP A 211 -7.81 8.39 -9.90
N TRP A 212 -7.35 7.33 -9.23
CA TRP A 212 -6.65 6.20 -9.87
C TRP A 212 -7.53 5.23 -10.65
N ASN A 213 -8.87 5.31 -10.51
CA ASN A 213 -9.77 4.34 -11.14
C ASN A 213 -9.63 4.32 -12.67
N LYS A 214 -9.87 5.48 -13.32
CA LYS A 214 -9.77 5.60 -14.78
C LYS A 214 -8.35 5.35 -15.31
N PRO A 215 -7.28 5.89 -14.69
CA PRO A 215 -5.91 5.52 -15.06
C PRO A 215 -5.65 4.02 -15.05
N MET A 216 -6.08 3.30 -14.01
CA MET A 216 -5.82 1.86 -13.89
C MET A 216 -6.67 1.03 -14.86
N GLU A 217 -7.92 1.42 -15.11
CA GLU A 217 -8.76 0.82 -16.16
C GLU A 217 -8.12 0.97 -17.55
N ARG A 218 -7.52 2.12 -17.83
CA ARG A 218 -6.79 2.36 -19.08
C ARG A 218 -5.54 1.48 -19.17
N LEU A 219 -4.72 1.44 -18.12
CA LEU A 219 -3.53 0.57 -18.10
C LEU A 219 -3.90 -0.91 -18.25
N GLU A 220 -5.01 -1.36 -17.66
CA GLU A 220 -5.49 -2.73 -17.84
C GLU A 220 -5.96 -2.99 -19.28
N THR A 221 -6.57 -1.99 -19.92
CA THR A 221 -6.97 -2.07 -21.33
C THR A 221 -5.75 -2.18 -22.23
N ASP A 222 -4.74 -1.35 -22.00
CA ASP A 222 -3.48 -1.34 -22.76
C ASP A 222 -2.71 -2.66 -22.53
N TRP A 223 -2.63 -3.14 -21.28
CA TRP A 223 -2.06 -4.45 -20.93
C TRP A 223 -2.76 -5.60 -21.67
N LYS A 224 -4.09 -5.62 -21.75
CA LYS A 224 -4.83 -6.64 -22.53
C LYS A 224 -4.50 -6.61 -24.02
N GLN A 225 -4.20 -5.43 -24.58
CA GLN A 225 -3.73 -5.35 -25.96
C GLN A 225 -2.33 -5.96 -26.11
N MET A 226 -1.45 -5.75 -25.13
CA MET A 226 -0.11 -6.35 -25.13
C MET A 226 -0.15 -7.88 -24.94
N GLU A 227 -1.07 -8.42 -24.13
CA GLU A 227 -1.32 -9.87 -24.09
C GLU A 227 -1.67 -10.40 -25.49
N ARG A 228 -2.55 -9.70 -26.23
CA ARG A 228 -2.86 -10.08 -27.62
C ARG A 228 -1.66 -9.95 -28.54
N MET A 229 -0.77 -8.98 -28.34
CA MET A 229 0.47 -8.85 -29.12
C MET A 229 1.42 -10.03 -28.87
N THR A 230 1.55 -10.46 -27.62
CA THR A 230 2.32 -11.66 -27.27
C THR A 230 1.73 -12.91 -27.93
N GLU A 231 0.40 -13.08 -27.94
CA GLU A 231 -0.27 -14.17 -28.67
C GLU A 231 0.01 -14.13 -30.18
N LEU A 232 -0.08 -12.95 -30.81
CA LEU A 232 0.24 -12.79 -32.23
C LEU A 232 1.69 -13.15 -32.54
N LEU A 233 2.63 -12.82 -31.65
CA LEU A 233 4.03 -13.19 -31.82
C LEU A 233 4.24 -14.70 -31.66
N LEU A 234 3.53 -15.34 -30.72
CA LEU A 234 3.53 -16.80 -30.59
C LEU A 234 2.99 -17.46 -31.87
N GLU A 235 1.90 -16.97 -32.44
CA GLU A 235 1.35 -17.46 -33.71
C GLU A 235 2.40 -17.41 -34.84
N VAL A 236 3.20 -16.32 -34.91
CA VAL A 236 4.29 -16.16 -35.90
C VAL A 236 5.45 -17.14 -35.65
N VAL A 237 5.78 -17.39 -34.39
CA VAL A 237 6.88 -18.28 -34.00
C VAL A 237 6.49 -19.77 -34.09
N GLU A 238 5.22 -20.11 -33.91
CA GLU A 238 4.71 -21.49 -34.00
C GLU A 238 4.41 -21.91 -35.45
N ASP A 239 4.26 -20.97 -36.38
CA ASP A 239 4.02 -21.28 -37.79
C ASP A 239 5.24 -21.96 -38.43
N GLU A 240 5.18 -23.29 -38.55
CA GLU A 240 6.21 -24.10 -39.22
C GLU A 240 6.36 -23.79 -40.71
N SER A 241 5.36 -23.16 -41.33
CA SER A 241 5.46 -22.71 -42.73
C SER A 241 6.24 -21.40 -42.88
N ASN A 242 6.48 -20.70 -41.77
CA ASN A 242 7.25 -19.47 -41.75
C ASN A 242 8.77 -19.77 -41.75
N VAL A 243 9.40 -19.58 -42.92
CA VAL A 243 10.84 -19.80 -43.15
C VAL A 243 11.69 -18.59 -42.74
N GLN A 244 11.19 -17.75 -41.81
CA GLN A 244 11.94 -16.58 -41.35
C GLN A 244 13.26 -17.00 -40.68
N GLU A 245 14.38 -16.51 -41.21
CA GLU A 245 15.73 -16.78 -40.68
C GLU A 245 15.85 -16.37 -39.20
N ASN A 246 15.09 -15.36 -38.75
CA ASN A 246 15.09 -14.86 -37.38
C ASN A 246 14.04 -15.52 -36.47
N ARG A 247 13.36 -16.60 -36.90
CA ARG A 247 12.35 -17.30 -36.10
C ARG A 247 12.89 -17.75 -34.74
N GLN A 248 14.09 -18.32 -34.72
CA GLN A 248 14.74 -18.75 -33.48
C GLN A 248 15.02 -17.56 -32.55
N GLU A 249 15.51 -16.44 -33.09
CA GLU A 249 15.83 -15.25 -32.30
C GLU A 249 14.56 -14.59 -31.73
N MET A 250 13.44 -14.63 -32.47
CA MET A 250 12.13 -14.20 -31.98
C MET A 250 11.63 -15.10 -30.84
N ALA A 251 11.81 -16.42 -30.98
CA ALA A 251 11.46 -17.39 -29.93
C ALA A 251 12.29 -17.16 -28.66
N GLU A 252 13.59 -16.89 -28.79
CA GLU A 252 14.48 -16.57 -27.66
C GLU A 252 14.07 -15.28 -26.97
N THR A 253 13.73 -14.24 -27.73
CA THR A 253 13.21 -12.96 -27.20
C THR A 253 11.95 -13.18 -26.37
N LEU A 254 10.98 -13.95 -26.91
CA LEU A 254 9.76 -14.32 -26.18
C LEU A 254 10.06 -15.14 -24.94
N LEU A 255 10.92 -16.15 -25.05
CA LEU A 255 11.21 -17.08 -23.97
C LEU A 255 11.77 -16.35 -22.74
N ASN A 256 12.67 -15.39 -22.95
CA ASN A 256 13.21 -14.57 -21.86
C ASN A 256 12.11 -13.75 -21.18
N ALA A 257 11.33 -13.00 -21.96
CA ALA A 257 10.27 -12.17 -21.40
C ALA A 257 9.17 -12.97 -20.69
N LEU A 258 8.78 -14.11 -21.25
CA LEU A 258 7.75 -15.00 -20.69
C LEU A 258 8.23 -15.74 -19.45
N SER A 259 9.52 -16.12 -19.39
CA SER A 259 10.10 -16.76 -18.20
C SER A 259 10.08 -15.80 -17.01
N ASP A 260 10.51 -14.55 -17.22
CA ASP A 260 10.46 -13.51 -16.20
C ASP A 260 9.02 -13.21 -15.78
N ARG A 261 8.11 -13.06 -16.76
CA ARG A 261 6.68 -12.84 -16.53
C ARG A 261 6.07 -13.96 -15.70
N GLN A 262 6.38 -15.21 -16.02
CA GLN A 262 5.86 -16.37 -15.29
C GLN A 262 6.38 -16.40 -13.85
N GLN A 263 7.68 -16.15 -13.65
CA GLN A 263 8.27 -16.09 -12.32
C GLN A 263 7.67 -14.96 -11.48
N HIS A 264 7.50 -13.78 -12.05
CA HIS A 264 6.86 -12.65 -11.36
C HIS A 264 5.39 -12.93 -11.08
N ARG A 265 4.63 -13.50 -12.02
CA ARG A 265 3.24 -13.93 -11.80
C ARG A 265 3.13 -14.94 -10.66
N GLN A 266 4.08 -15.87 -10.55
CA GLN A 266 4.13 -16.82 -9.43
C GLN A 266 4.41 -16.09 -8.11
N THR A 267 5.44 -15.24 -8.08
CA THR A 267 5.80 -14.45 -6.90
C THR A 267 4.63 -13.60 -6.40
N TRP A 268 3.89 -12.95 -7.30
CA TRP A 268 2.71 -12.16 -6.95
C TRP A 268 1.55 -13.02 -6.45
N ARG A 269 1.34 -14.21 -7.04
CA ARG A 269 0.34 -15.16 -6.55
C ARG A 269 0.67 -15.65 -5.13
N ASP A 270 1.93 -15.95 -4.86
CA ASP A 270 2.38 -16.44 -3.55
C ASP A 270 2.33 -15.36 -2.46
N ARG A 271 2.41 -14.08 -2.86
CA ARG A 271 2.21 -12.93 -1.96
C ARG A 271 0.74 -12.71 -1.59
N LEU A 272 -0.21 -13.17 -2.42
CA LEU A 272 -1.61 -13.07 -2.05
C LEU A 272 -1.86 -13.97 -0.84
N PRO A 273 -2.49 -13.46 0.23
CA PRO A 273 -2.78 -14.29 1.38
C PRO A 273 -3.60 -15.49 0.92
N LEU A 274 -3.11 -16.71 1.22
CA LEU A 274 -3.92 -17.92 1.05
C LEU A 274 -5.27 -17.68 1.73
N PRO A 275 -6.40 -18.12 1.13
CA PRO A 275 -7.64 -18.18 1.89
C PRO A 275 -7.34 -19.03 3.12
N TYR A 276 -7.38 -18.42 4.30
CA TYR A 276 -7.33 -19.15 5.55
C TYR A 276 -8.43 -20.20 5.45
N LYS A 277 -8.06 -21.48 5.46
CA LYS A 277 -8.99 -22.57 5.72
C LYS A 277 -9.50 -22.33 7.15
N ALA A 278 -10.64 -21.67 7.27
CA ALA A 278 -11.46 -21.69 8.46
C ALA A 278 -12.26 -22.99 8.49
#